data_AF-A0A2T2S2Q4-F1
#
_entry.id   AF-A0A2T2S2Q4-F1
#
_cell.length_a   1.000
_cell.length_b   1.000
_cell.length_c   1.000
_cell.angle_alpha   90.00
_cell.angle_beta   90.00
_cell.angle_gamma   90.00
#
_symmetry.space_group_name_H-M   'P 1'
#
loop_
_entity.id
_entity.type
_entity.pdbx_description
1 polymer ?
#
loop_
_entity_poly.entity_id
_entity_poly.type
_entity_poly.pdbx_seq_one_letter_code
_entity_poly.pdbx_strand_id
1 'polypeptide(L)' 'MSGLDPLGRAQIREIVQALQQQGKTICLNANALSEVEQLCDHVAILAQGELLCVGTLSDLYQFSWLVH' A
#
# COMPACT_ATOMS: atom_id res chain seq x y z
N MET A 1 5.29 -0.75 7.45
CA MET A 1 6.41 -1.64 7.86
C MET A 1 7.18 -1.07 9.06
N SER A 2 6.46 -0.70 10.11
CA SER A 2 7.01 0.09 11.22
C SER A 2 7.78 -0.78 12.19
N GLY A 3 9.06 -0.49 12.40
CA GLY A 3 9.96 -1.27 13.27
C GLY A 3 10.90 -2.23 12.51
N LEU A 4 10.78 -2.33 11.19
CA LEU A 4 11.75 -3.03 10.34
C LEU A 4 12.80 -2.04 9.81
N ASP A 5 14.06 -2.45 9.90
CA ASP A 5 15.18 -1.78 9.25
C ASP A 5 15.08 -1.94 7.71
N PRO A 6 15.89 -1.20 6.93
CA PRO A 6 15.79 -1.24 5.46
C PRO A 6 15.89 -2.65 4.85
N LEU A 7 16.72 -3.53 5.43
CA LEU A 7 16.87 -4.90 4.94
C LEU A 7 15.62 -5.73 5.22
N GLY A 8 15.10 -5.66 6.45
CA GLY A 8 13.85 -6.34 6.81
C GLY A 8 12.68 -5.90 5.91
N ARG A 9 12.65 -4.63 5.50
CA ARG A 9 11.66 -4.14 4.53
C ARG A 9 11.82 -4.76 3.14
N ALA A 10 13.03 -4.89 2.64
CA ALA A 10 13.29 -5.54 1.37
C ALA A 10 12.81 -7.02 1.37
N GLN A 11 13.07 -7.75 2.45
CA GLN A 11 12.64 -9.15 2.59
C GLN A 11 11.12 -9.31 2.61
N ILE A 12 10.41 -8.48 3.39
CA ILE A 12 8.94 -8.50 3.40
C ILE A 12 8.38 -8.27 1.98
N ARG A 13 8.99 -7.36 1.21
CA ARG A 13 8.56 -7.08 -0.17
C ARG A 13 8.71 -8.29 -1.08
N GLU A 14 9.84 -8.98 -1.02
CA GLU A 14 10.05 -10.21 -1.80
C GLU A 14 9.00 -11.27 -1.47
N ILE A 15 8.66 -11.42 -0.18
CA ILE A 15 7.62 -12.36 0.26
C ILE A 15 6.24 -11.96 -0.29
N VAL A 16 5.87 -10.68 -0.18
CA VAL A 16 4.59 -10.17 -0.70
C VAL A 16 4.49 -10.40 -2.21
N GLN A 17 5.53 -10.09 -2.97
CA GLN A 17 5.56 -10.30 -4.42
C GLN A 17 5.45 -11.78 -4.78
N ALA A 18 6.16 -12.66 -4.07
CA ALA A 18 6.07 -14.11 -4.30
C ALA A 18 4.65 -14.65 -4.02
N LEU A 19 3.99 -14.17 -2.97
CA LEU A 19 2.61 -14.55 -2.65
C LEU A 19 1.61 -14.03 -3.70
N GLN A 20 1.79 -12.79 -4.17
CA GLN A 20 0.97 -12.21 -5.24
C GLN A 20 1.10 -13.03 -6.53
N GLN A 21 2.32 -13.45 -6.90
CA GLN A 21 2.57 -14.32 -8.05
C GLN A 21 1.88 -15.69 -7.94
N GLN A 22 1.59 -16.14 -6.72
CA GLN A 22 0.80 -17.35 -6.45
C GLN A 22 -0.72 -17.09 -6.48
N GLY A 23 -1.17 -15.92 -6.93
CA GLY A 23 -2.58 -15.53 -7.01
C GLY A 23 -3.23 -15.23 -5.65
N LYS A 24 -2.44 -14.92 -4.61
CA LYS A 24 -2.97 -14.57 -3.29
C LYS A 24 -3.41 -13.11 -3.26
N THR A 25 -4.56 -12.83 -2.64
CA THR A 25 -4.94 -11.48 -2.23
C THR A 25 -4.25 -11.13 -0.92
N ILE A 26 -3.58 -9.98 -0.87
CA ILE A 26 -2.80 -9.54 0.28
C ILE A 26 -3.31 -8.16 0.68
N CYS A 27 -3.71 -8.01 1.95
CA CYS A 27 -4.08 -6.72 2.52
C CYS A 27 -2.94 -6.21 3.38
N LEU A 28 -2.39 -5.06 3.02
CA LEU A 28 -1.32 -4.40 3.78
C LEU A 28 -1.86 -3.09 4.37
N ASN A 29 -1.48 -2.81 5.61
CA ASN A 29 -1.54 -1.44 6.12
C ASN A 29 -0.19 -0.76 5.85
N ALA A 30 -0.26 0.48 5.40
CA ALA A 30 0.90 1.31 5.18
C ALA A 30 0.65 2.66 5.85
N ASN A 31 1.71 3.23 6.41
CA ASN A 31 1.71 4.56 7.00
C ASN A 31 2.56 5.56 6.21
N ALA A 32 3.11 5.14 5.07
CA ALA A 32 3.85 5.97 4.14
C ALA A 32 3.40 5.67 2.72
N LEU A 33 3.17 6.72 1.92
CA LEU A 33 2.72 6.59 0.53
C LEU A 33 3.72 5.80 -0.32
N SER A 34 5.02 5.98 -0.08
CA SER A 34 6.07 5.24 -0.79
C SER A 34 6.02 3.72 -0.58
N GLU A 35 5.48 3.23 0.55
CA GLU A 35 5.28 1.78 0.75
C GLU A 35 4.11 1.27 -0.10
N VAL A 36 3.05 2.08 -0.21
CA VAL A 36 1.87 1.79 -1.04
C VAL A 36 2.24 1.77 -2.52
N GLU A 37 2.97 2.78 -2.98
CA GLU A 37 3.41 2.91 -4.37
C GLU A 37 4.24 1.73 -4.87
N GLN A 38 4.99 1.10 -3.96
CA GLN A 38 5.92 0.03 -4.29
C GLN A 38 5.31 -1.38 -4.20
N LEU A 39 4.18 -1.54 -3.49
CA LEU A 39 3.64 -2.86 -3.14
C LEU A 39 2.18 -3.08 -3.54
N CYS A 40 1.39 -2.03 -3.67
CA CYS A 40 -0.06 -2.15 -3.79
C CYS A 40 -0.53 -1.79 -5.21
N ASP A 41 -1.32 -2.68 -5.80
CA ASP A 41 -2.03 -2.41 -7.06
C ASP A 41 -3.27 -1.52 -6.82
N HIS A 42 -3.92 -1.71 -5.68
CA HIS A 42 -5.10 -0.98 -5.22
C HIS A 42 -4.92 -0.49 -3.79
N VAL A 43 -5.55 0.64 -3.49
CA VAL A 43 -5.42 1.35 -2.23
C VAL A 43 -6.80 1.77 -1.75
N ALA A 44 -7.05 1.56 -0.46
CA ALA A 44 -8.23 2.03 0.24
C ALA A 44 -7.81 3.08 1.27
N ILE A 45 -8.51 4.21 1.31
CA ILE A 45 -8.24 5.28 2.28
C ILE A 45 -9.36 5.32 3.29
N LEU A 46 -9.01 5.07 4.54
CA LEU A 46 -9.92 5.16 5.67
C LEU A 46 -9.56 6.38 6.51
N ALA A 47 -10.54 7.21 6.83
CA ALA A 47 -10.39 8.33 7.75
C ALA A 47 -11.60 8.40 8.67
N GLN A 48 -11.37 8.59 9.97
CA GLN A 48 -12.43 8.73 10.98
C GLN A 48 -13.47 7.59 10.97
N GLY A 49 -13.07 6.38 10.58
CA GLY A 49 -13.96 5.22 10.49
C GLY A 49 -14.74 5.11 9.18
N GLU A 50 -14.57 6.06 8.26
CA GLU A 50 -15.21 6.04 6.95
C GLU A 50 -14.22 5.70 5.84
N LEU A 51 -14.69 4.90 4.86
CA LEU A 51 -13.95 4.58 3.66
C LEU A 51 -14.13 5.72 2.65
N LEU A 52 -13.11 6.56 2.49
CA LEU A 52 -13.18 7.74 1.64
C LEU A 52 -13.00 7.42 0.15
N CYS A 53 -12.12 6.46 -0.18
CA CYS A 53 -11.91 6.02 -1.56
C CYS A 53 -11.28 4.63 -1.65
N VAL A 54 -11.51 3.96 -2.77
CA VAL A 54 -10.84 2.72 -3.18
C VAL A 54 -10.53 2.81 -4.67
N GLY A 55 -9.29 2.55 -5.05
CA GLY A 55 -8.87 2.62 -6.46
C GLY A 55 -7.43 2.20 -6.65
N THR A 56 -6.95 2.31 -7.88
CA THR A 56 -5.52 2.20 -8.19
C THR A 56 -4.76 3.44 -7.69
N LEU A 57 -3.44 3.37 -7.65
CA LEU A 57 -2.60 4.55 -7.36
C LEU A 57 -2.89 5.72 -8.33
N SER A 58 -3.14 5.42 -9.61
CA SER A 58 -3.50 6.42 -10.60
C SER A 58 -4.83 7.12 -10.30
N ASP A 59 -5.81 6.39 -9.78
CA ASP A 59 -7.08 6.96 -9.34
C ASP A 59 -6.86 7.88 -8.13
N LEU A 60 -5.91 7.53 -7.25
CA LEU A 60 -5.63 8.31 -6.05
C LEU A 60 -4.97 9.67 -6.34
N TYR A 61 -4.09 9.77 -7.33
CA TYR A 61 -3.44 11.04 -7.69
C TYR A 61 -4.42 12.12 -8.17
N GLN A 62 -5.65 11.76 -8.51
CA GLN A 62 -6.69 12.72 -8.88
C GLN A 62 -7.26 13.47 -7.66
N PHE A 63 -7.06 12.97 -6.44
CA PHE A 63 -7.52 13.64 -5.23
C PHE A 63 -6.47 14.66 -4.76
N SER A 64 -6.73 15.96 -5.00
CA SER A 64 -5.76 17.03 -4.74
C SER A 64 -5.35 17.20 -3.26
N TRP A 65 -6.12 16.62 -2.33
CA TRP A 65 -5.84 16.66 -0.88
C TRP A 65 -4.91 15.54 -0.40
N LEU A 66 -4.60 14.54 -1.22
CA LEU A 66 -3.68 13.45 -0.85
C LEU A 66 -2.20 13.80 -1.06
N VAL A 67 -1.92 14.81 -1.89
CA VAL A 67 -0.56 15.17 -2.33
C VAL A 67 0.02 16.35 -1.53
N HIS A 68 -0.75 16.92 -0.59
CA HIS A 68 -0.34 18.00 0.31
C HIS A 68 -0.24 17.50 1.75
#